data_AF-A0A1J5HW67-F1
#
_entry.id   AF-A0A1J5HW67-F1
#
_cell.length_a   1.000
_cell.length_b   1.000
_cell.length_c   1.000
_cell.angle_alpha   90.00
_cell.angle_beta   90.00
_cell.angle_gamma   90.00
#
_symmetry.space_group_name_H-M   'P 1'
#
loop_
_entity.id
_entity.type
_entity.pdbx_description
1 polymer ?
#
loop_
_entity_poly.entity_id
_entity_poly.type
_entity_poly.pdbx_seq_one_letter_code
_entity_poly.pdbx_strand_id
1 'polypeptide(L)'
;MAEVKKRRRAPPNRKESAVSYLVLVALMVIAGGIWIQQADFDPNPWRPVTTGKDPTAARPATPDERNGSSIEPFLTAGLDALGGSETFDTQTLSDKIDGKADLYLKAGFKALTTARLRFRSEPAHWFEIFLFDMEDSDAAFSVYSQQKRTGAVALDFVRDGYRAGNAVFFISANRYVEMIGAAAAEPLLQAMVQSAEQFLKQQGVSTEAGDPRRLFPESDLIAGSLALLAADAFGFDRFNHIYVAQYRIGADELTGFVKECGSPEEAAELARAYGAFLENFGAKLVTALPADATVHRYRLFESHEAVFSVGRYLAGVHEGPAQTSTETLTASLRNRLEEATHE
;
A
#
# COMPACT_ATOMS: atom_id res chain seq x y z
N MET A 1 -2.49 35.65 57.75
CA MET A 1 -1.87 36.39 56.63
C MET A 1 -0.43 35.92 56.51
N ALA A 2 -0.10 35.18 55.44
CA ALA A 2 1.28 34.78 55.14
C ALA A 2 1.55 35.10 53.66
N GLU A 3 2.56 35.94 53.45
CA GLU A 3 2.94 36.56 52.19
C GLU A 3 3.66 35.56 51.28
N VAL A 4 3.12 35.30 50.09
CA VAL A 4 3.76 34.45 49.08
C VAL A 4 4.88 35.23 48.41
N LYS A 5 6.12 34.95 48.81
CA LYS A 5 7.35 35.53 48.23
C LYS A 5 7.55 35.02 46.79
N LYS A 6 7.17 35.85 45.82
CA LYS A 6 7.34 35.60 44.37
C LYS A 6 8.84 35.51 44.04
N ARG A 7 9.36 34.31 43.77
CA ARG A 7 10.74 34.10 43.28
C ARG A 7 10.87 34.69 41.87
N ARG A 8 11.60 35.80 41.72
CA ARG A 8 12.02 36.32 40.41
C ARG A 8 13.03 35.36 39.79
N ARG A 9 12.75 34.86 38.58
CA ARG A 9 13.73 34.12 37.75
C ARG A 9 14.89 35.07 37.42
N ALA A 10 16.12 34.60 37.62
CA ALA A 10 17.31 35.36 37.26
C ALA A 10 17.33 35.62 35.73
N PRO A 11 17.81 36.79 35.28
CA PRO A 11 17.95 37.04 33.85
C PRO A 11 18.95 36.05 33.25
N PRO A 12 18.69 35.52 32.03
CA PRO A 12 19.55 34.53 31.42
C PRO A 12 20.96 35.08 31.26
N ASN A 13 21.95 34.25 31.58
CA ASN A 13 23.35 34.61 31.44
C ASN A 13 23.65 34.85 29.96
N ARG A 14 24.47 35.85 29.61
CA ARG A 14 24.79 36.17 28.20
C ARG A 14 25.30 34.96 27.40
N LYS A 15 25.94 34.00 28.09
CA LYS A 15 26.39 32.73 27.52
C LYS A 15 25.24 31.75 27.22
N GLU A 16 24.20 31.69 28.05
CA GLU A 16 23.01 30.86 27.81
C GLU A 16 22.18 31.42 26.66
N SER A 17 22.00 32.74 26.60
CA SER A 17 21.35 33.39 25.46
C SER A 17 22.13 33.14 24.16
N ALA A 18 23.46 33.22 24.20
CA ALA A 18 24.30 32.93 23.03
C ALA A 18 24.14 31.49 22.54
N VAL A 19 24.10 30.50 23.46
CA VAL A 19 23.89 29.09 23.10
C VAL A 19 22.48 28.88 22.53
N SER A 20 21.45 29.48 23.12
CA SER A 20 20.08 29.38 22.59
C SER A 20 19.95 29.97 21.17
N TYR A 21 20.60 31.10 20.90
CA TYR A 21 20.66 31.66 19.55
C TYR A 21 21.40 30.73 18.57
N LEU A 22 22.50 30.11 19.01
CA LEU A 22 23.27 29.18 18.19
C LEU A 22 22.45 27.93 17.83
N VAL A 23 21.69 27.40 18.79
CA VAL A 23 20.76 26.27 18.56
C VAL A 23 19.63 26.66 17.62
N LEU A 24 19.03 27.84 17.78
CA LEU A 24 17.95 28.31 16.89
C LEU A 24 18.45 28.53 15.45
N VAL A 25 19.67 29.05 15.28
CA VAL A 25 20.31 29.17 13.96
C VAL A 25 20.59 27.80 13.36
N ALA A 26 21.11 26.85 14.15
CA ALA A 26 21.34 25.48 13.69
C ALA A 26 20.02 24.80 13.25
N LEU A 27 18.94 24.97 14.01
CA LEU A 27 17.63 24.44 13.65
C LEU A 27 17.05 25.11 12.40
N MET A 28 17.23 26.42 12.21
CA MET A 28 16.83 27.10 10.97
C MET A 28 17.65 26.65 9.76
N VAL A 29 18.94 26.37 9.94
CA VAL A 29 19.80 25.82 8.87
C VAL A 29 19.37 24.39 8.52
N ILE A 30 19.05 23.56 9.52
CA ILE A 30 18.52 22.21 9.30
C ILE A 30 17.15 22.28 8.60
N ALA A 31 16.24 23.13 9.08
CA ALA A 31 14.91 23.30 8.48
C ALA A 31 15.00 23.85 7.06
N GLY A 32 15.90 24.82 6.81
CA GLY A 32 16.17 25.34 5.46
C GLY A 32 16.82 24.29 4.56
N GLY A 33 17.72 23.48 5.10
CA GLY A 33 18.32 22.33 4.41
C GLY A 33 17.27 21.30 4.03
N ILE A 34 16.40 20.90 4.95
CA ILE A 34 15.27 20.00 4.70
C ILE A 34 14.31 20.62 3.68
N TRP A 35 14.00 21.91 3.77
CA TRP A 35 13.10 22.58 2.84
C TRP A 35 13.67 22.65 1.41
N ILE A 36 14.97 22.90 1.26
CA ILE A 36 15.67 22.82 -0.03
C ILE A 36 15.68 21.37 -0.54
N GLN A 37 15.94 20.40 0.34
CA GLN A 37 15.93 18.98 0.00
C GLN A 37 14.52 18.47 -0.35
N GLN A 38 13.47 19.06 0.23
CA GLN A 38 12.06 18.81 -0.07
C GLN A 38 11.59 19.53 -1.35
N ALA A 39 12.15 20.70 -1.67
CA ALA A 39 11.90 21.40 -2.93
C ALA A 39 12.55 20.68 -4.13
N ASP A 40 13.68 20.01 -3.89
CA ASP A 40 14.32 19.08 -4.83
C ASP A 40 13.85 17.62 -4.67
N PHE A 41 12.89 17.36 -3.77
CA PHE A 41 12.28 16.04 -3.60
C PHE A 41 11.30 15.81 -4.73
N ASP A 42 11.84 15.36 -5.85
CA ASP A 42 11.09 14.76 -6.94
C ASP A 42 10.41 13.50 -6.37
N PRO A 43 9.07 13.42 -6.28
CA PRO A 43 8.36 12.24 -5.76
C PRO A 43 8.50 11.02 -6.70
N ASN A 44 9.36 11.11 -7.70
CA ASN A 44 9.65 10.07 -8.66
C ASN A 44 11.07 9.49 -8.41
N PRO A 45 11.21 8.35 -7.71
CA PRO A 45 12.52 7.71 -7.52
C PRO A 45 13.09 7.12 -8.82
N TRP A 46 12.37 7.17 -9.94
CA TRP A 46 12.86 6.68 -11.22
C TRP A 46 13.77 7.68 -11.92
N ARG A 47 15.03 7.75 -11.46
CA ARG A 47 16.14 8.21 -12.30
C ARG A 47 16.64 7.03 -13.14
N PRO A 48 16.58 7.09 -14.48
CA PRO A 48 17.17 6.07 -15.33
C PRO A 48 18.68 6.01 -15.06
N VAL A 49 19.19 4.86 -14.63
CA VAL A 49 20.61 4.56 -14.64
C VAL A 49 21.08 4.61 -16.10
N THR A 50 21.64 5.75 -16.50
CA THR A 50 22.46 5.87 -17.70
C THR A 50 23.92 5.68 -17.30
N THR A 51 24.27 4.50 -16.79
CA THR A 51 25.69 4.12 -16.78
C THR A 51 26.09 3.76 -18.19
N GLY A 52 26.60 4.76 -18.90
CA GLY A 52 27.59 4.54 -19.93
C GLY A 52 28.79 3.85 -19.30
N LYS A 53 28.84 2.53 -19.42
CA LYS A 53 30.05 1.74 -19.26
C LYS A 53 29.96 0.60 -20.26
N ASP A 54 31.02 0.46 -21.06
CA ASP A 54 31.10 -0.47 -22.17
C ASP A 54 30.59 -1.89 -21.86
N PRO A 55 30.03 -2.59 -22.87
CA PRO A 55 29.45 -3.90 -22.71
C PRO A 55 30.57 -4.92 -22.54
N THR A 56 30.82 -5.35 -21.31
CA THR A 56 31.59 -6.57 -21.08
C THR A 56 30.95 -7.40 -19.99
N ALA A 57 30.25 -8.44 -20.47
CA ALA A 57 29.89 -9.67 -19.79
C ALA A 57 28.91 -9.56 -18.61
N ALA A 58 27.67 -9.12 -18.89
CA ALA A 58 26.53 -9.83 -18.31
C ALA A 58 26.47 -11.20 -19.00
N ARG A 59 26.74 -12.25 -18.25
CA ARG A 59 26.68 -13.64 -18.73
C ARG A 59 25.23 -13.92 -19.18
N PRO A 60 24.98 -14.40 -20.41
CA PRO A 60 23.63 -14.75 -20.81
C PRO A 60 23.15 -15.89 -19.92
N ALA A 61 22.05 -15.66 -19.21
CA ALA A 61 21.27 -16.76 -18.66
C ALA A 61 20.82 -17.64 -19.84
N THR A 62 21.01 -18.94 -19.70
CA THR A 62 20.60 -19.94 -20.69
C THR A 62 19.08 -19.87 -20.93
N PRO A 63 18.57 -20.18 -22.15
CA PRO A 63 17.15 -20.04 -22.49
C PRO A 63 16.16 -21.00 -21.80
N ASP A 64 16.57 -21.73 -20.76
CA ASP A 64 15.70 -22.67 -20.06
C ASP A 64 15.12 -21.99 -18.80
N GLU A 65 13.79 -22.06 -18.69
CA GLU A 65 12.93 -21.52 -17.62
C GLU A 65 12.68 -20.00 -17.63
N ARG A 66 12.00 -19.50 -18.68
CA ARG A 66 11.28 -18.21 -18.60
C ARG A 66 10.11 -18.33 -17.61
N ASN A 67 10.38 -18.17 -16.32
CA ASN A 67 9.37 -18.07 -15.26
C ASN A 67 8.66 -16.70 -15.21
N GLY A 68 8.82 -15.87 -16.25
CA GLY A 68 8.23 -14.54 -16.36
C GLY A 68 7.22 -14.46 -17.51
N SER A 69 6.17 -13.68 -17.30
CA SER A 69 5.12 -13.43 -18.28
C SER A 69 5.62 -12.68 -19.50
N SER A 70 5.06 -13.03 -20.66
CA SER A 70 5.47 -12.48 -21.95
C SER A 70 4.91 -11.08 -22.20
N ILE A 71 5.73 -10.20 -22.79
CA ILE A 71 5.33 -8.86 -23.24
C ILE A 71 4.67 -8.88 -24.64
N GLU A 72 4.70 -10.01 -25.33
CA GLU A 72 4.11 -10.20 -26.67
C GLU A 72 2.68 -9.64 -26.82
N PRO A 73 1.74 -9.81 -25.86
CA PRO A 73 0.42 -9.23 -25.97
C PRO A 73 0.44 -7.70 -26.18
N PHE A 74 1.35 -6.97 -25.53
CA PHE A 74 1.52 -5.53 -25.72
C PHE A 74 2.07 -5.19 -27.11
N LEU A 75 2.96 -6.01 -27.67
CA LEU A 75 3.53 -5.79 -29.01
C LEU A 75 2.47 -5.88 -30.13
N THR A 76 1.43 -6.69 -29.92
CA THR A 76 0.31 -6.81 -30.86
C THR A 76 -0.62 -5.59 -30.86
N ALA A 77 -0.46 -4.65 -29.92
CA ALA A 77 -1.28 -3.44 -29.76
C ALA A 77 -0.74 -2.19 -30.49
N GLY A 78 0.10 -2.37 -31.52
CA GLY A 78 0.67 -1.25 -32.28
C GLY A 78 1.95 -0.64 -31.67
N LEU A 79 2.59 -1.39 -30.78
CA LEU A 79 3.85 -1.04 -30.13
C LEU A 79 5.04 -1.76 -30.80
N ASP A 80 6.21 -1.13 -30.73
CA ASP A 80 7.49 -1.75 -31.04
C ASP A 80 8.34 -1.86 -29.76
N ALA A 81 9.06 -2.97 -29.62
CA ALA A 81 10.08 -3.09 -28.58
C ALA A 81 11.28 -2.18 -28.88
N LEU A 82 11.75 -1.47 -27.85
CA LEU A 82 12.96 -0.67 -27.85
C LEU A 82 14.07 -1.43 -27.10
N GLY A 83 14.51 -2.55 -27.67
CA GLY A 83 15.48 -3.46 -27.06
C GLY A 83 14.87 -4.82 -26.71
N GLY A 84 15.63 -5.65 -25.99
CA GLY A 84 15.14 -6.92 -25.46
C GLY A 84 14.37 -6.75 -24.16
N SER A 85 13.52 -7.72 -23.83
CA SER A 85 12.93 -7.82 -22.49
C SER A 85 13.97 -8.30 -21.48
N GLU A 86 13.89 -7.79 -20.26
CA GLU A 86 14.68 -8.24 -19.10
C GLU A 86 13.75 -8.99 -18.13
N THR A 87 14.28 -10.00 -17.44
CA THR A 87 13.54 -10.75 -16.42
C THR A 87 14.34 -10.78 -15.12
N PHE A 88 13.64 -10.60 -14.00
CA PHE A 88 14.19 -10.61 -12.64
C PHE A 88 13.37 -11.55 -11.77
N ASP A 89 14.04 -12.30 -10.91
CA ASP A 89 13.46 -13.24 -9.94
C ASP A 89 13.56 -12.69 -8.51
N THR A 90 13.18 -13.50 -7.52
CA THR A 90 13.20 -13.11 -6.10
C THR A 90 14.60 -12.73 -5.58
N GLN A 91 15.67 -13.15 -6.26
CA GLN A 91 17.05 -12.87 -5.87
C GLN A 91 17.61 -11.62 -6.54
N THR A 92 17.10 -11.28 -7.72
CA THR A 92 17.64 -10.21 -8.60
C THR A 92 16.71 -9.00 -8.70
N LEU A 93 15.50 -9.05 -8.14
CA LEU A 93 14.54 -7.95 -8.18
C LEU A 93 15.11 -6.63 -7.62
N SER A 94 15.91 -6.68 -6.56
CA SER A 94 16.55 -5.51 -5.96
C SER A 94 17.44 -4.74 -6.94
N ASP A 95 18.03 -5.45 -7.91
CA ASP A 95 18.90 -4.83 -8.92
C ASP A 95 18.10 -3.92 -9.86
N LYS A 96 16.79 -4.17 -10.01
CA LYS A 96 15.89 -3.38 -10.86
C LYS A 96 15.12 -2.31 -10.12
N ILE A 97 14.63 -2.58 -8.90
CA ILE A 97 13.70 -1.70 -8.17
C ILE A 97 14.23 -1.24 -6.81
N ASP A 98 15.48 -0.77 -6.79
CA ASP A 98 16.26 -0.27 -5.65
C ASP A 98 15.43 0.20 -4.42
N GLY A 99 15.52 -0.56 -3.32
CA GLY A 99 14.87 -0.28 -2.05
C GLY A 99 13.39 -0.67 -1.95
N LYS A 100 12.72 -1.01 -3.05
CA LYS A 100 11.29 -1.40 -3.04
C LYS A 100 11.05 -2.90 -3.06
N ALA A 101 12.07 -3.71 -3.34
CA ALA A 101 11.92 -5.16 -3.52
C ALA A 101 11.25 -5.86 -2.32
N ASP A 102 11.55 -5.46 -1.08
CA ASP A 102 10.99 -6.07 0.13
C ASP A 102 9.45 -6.09 0.13
N LEU A 103 8.81 -5.01 -0.33
CA LEU A 103 7.35 -4.93 -0.43
C LEU A 103 6.79 -6.02 -1.35
N TYR A 104 7.39 -6.19 -2.53
CA TYR A 104 6.93 -7.17 -3.52
C TYR A 104 7.20 -8.59 -3.03
N LEU A 105 8.39 -8.83 -2.46
CA LEU A 105 8.78 -10.15 -1.93
C LEU A 105 7.84 -10.61 -0.82
N LYS A 106 7.51 -9.73 0.14
CA LYS A 106 6.54 -10.02 1.20
C LYS A 106 5.12 -10.22 0.68
N ALA A 107 4.79 -9.58 -0.43
CA ALA A 107 3.50 -9.72 -1.10
C ALA A 107 3.40 -10.93 -2.04
N GLY A 108 4.35 -11.87 -2.04
CA GLY A 108 4.26 -13.08 -2.85
C GLY A 108 4.75 -12.94 -4.30
N PHE A 109 5.69 -12.02 -4.55
CA PHE A 109 6.34 -11.87 -5.85
C PHE A 109 7.00 -13.15 -6.35
N LYS A 110 6.84 -13.44 -7.65
CA LYS A 110 7.46 -14.58 -8.33
C LYS A 110 8.51 -14.14 -9.36
N ALA A 111 8.14 -13.23 -10.26
CA ALA A 111 9.02 -12.74 -11.31
C ALA A 111 8.59 -11.35 -11.80
N LEU A 112 9.55 -10.60 -12.34
CA LEU A 112 9.33 -9.33 -13.03
C LEU A 112 9.83 -9.48 -14.46
N THR A 113 8.99 -9.18 -15.44
CA THR A 113 9.43 -8.97 -16.83
C THR A 113 9.27 -7.51 -17.19
N THR A 114 10.32 -6.90 -17.73
CA THR A 114 10.31 -5.50 -18.17
C THR A 114 10.78 -5.34 -19.60
N ALA A 115 10.21 -4.38 -20.32
CA ALA A 115 10.75 -3.92 -21.60
C ALA A 115 10.39 -2.46 -21.85
N ARG A 116 11.20 -1.80 -22.67
CA ARG A 116 10.85 -0.50 -23.23
C ARG A 116 10.07 -0.69 -24.51
N LEU A 117 8.95 0.00 -24.60
CA LEU A 117 8.05 -0.04 -25.74
C LEU A 117 7.88 1.39 -26.28
N ARG A 118 7.71 1.51 -27.60
CA ARG A 118 7.40 2.79 -28.26
C ARG A 118 6.19 2.63 -29.17
N PHE A 119 5.48 3.72 -29.40
CA PHE A 119 4.39 3.75 -30.37
C PHE A 119 4.97 3.83 -31.79
N ARG A 120 4.49 2.99 -32.72
CA ARG A 120 4.92 3.02 -34.13
C ARG A 120 4.62 4.36 -34.81
N SER A 121 3.50 4.98 -34.44
CA SER A 121 3.08 6.28 -34.97
C SER A 121 3.96 7.43 -34.47
N GLU A 122 4.55 7.31 -33.28
CA GLU A 122 5.28 8.40 -32.61
C GLU A 122 6.54 7.86 -31.90
N PRO A 123 7.65 7.64 -32.63
CA PRO A 123 8.84 6.97 -32.08
C PRO A 123 9.54 7.69 -30.92
N ALA A 124 9.27 8.98 -30.72
CA ALA A 124 9.77 9.77 -29.59
C ALA A 124 9.02 9.45 -28.28
N HIS A 125 7.80 8.92 -28.37
CA HIS A 125 6.98 8.51 -27.25
C HIS A 125 7.25 7.03 -26.93
N TRP A 126 7.96 6.82 -25.82
CA TRP A 126 8.25 5.50 -25.29
C TRP A 126 7.93 5.44 -23.80
N PHE A 127 7.71 4.24 -23.31
CA PHE A 127 7.49 3.93 -21.91
C PHE A 127 8.17 2.60 -21.58
N GLU A 128 8.43 2.37 -20.30
CA GLU A 128 8.88 1.08 -19.80
C GLU A 128 7.70 0.39 -19.13
N ILE A 129 7.46 -0.87 -19.49
CA ILE A 129 6.45 -1.70 -18.83
C ILE A 129 7.13 -2.63 -17.82
N PHE A 130 6.55 -2.74 -16.64
CA PHE A 130 6.93 -3.66 -15.59
C PHE A 130 5.76 -4.60 -15.34
N LEU A 131 5.96 -5.88 -15.65
CA LEU A 131 4.97 -6.94 -15.48
C LEU A 131 5.39 -7.82 -14.31
N PHE A 132 4.79 -7.58 -13.15
CA PHE A 132 5.05 -8.35 -11.93
C PHE A 132 4.09 -9.55 -11.90
N ASP A 133 4.65 -10.75 -11.96
CA ASP A 133 3.94 -11.99 -11.68
C ASP A 133 3.91 -12.22 -10.17
N MET A 134 2.70 -12.27 -9.63
CA MET A 134 2.44 -12.46 -8.21
C MET A 134 1.86 -13.86 -7.97
N GLU A 135 1.89 -14.31 -6.73
CA GLU A 135 1.37 -15.62 -6.33
C GLU A 135 -0.11 -15.81 -6.73
N ASP A 136 -0.94 -14.81 -6.47
CA ASP A 136 -2.37 -14.77 -6.77
C ASP A 136 -2.87 -13.33 -6.97
N SER A 137 -4.19 -13.16 -7.09
CA SER A 137 -4.84 -11.84 -7.25
C SER A 137 -4.69 -10.96 -6.01
N ASP A 138 -4.70 -11.55 -4.82
CA ASP A 138 -4.59 -10.83 -3.55
C ASP A 138 -3.16 -10.29 -3.38
N ALA A 139 -2.16 -11.10 -3.69
CA ALA A 139 -0.77 -10.70 -3.79
C ALA A 139 -0.58 -9.48 -4.72
N ALA A 140 -1.18 -9.51 -5.91
CA ALA A 140 -1.17 -8.37 -6.83
C ALA A 140 -1.91 -7.15 -6.27
N PHE A 141 -3.06 -7.34 -5.64
CA PHE A 141 -3.83 -6.27 -5.02
C PHE A 141 -3.12 -5.62 -3.83
N SER A 142 -2.37 -6.40 -3.05
CA SER A 142 -1.56 -5.91 -1.94
C SER A 142 -0.51 -4.91 -2.41
N VAL A 143 0.21 -5.22 -3.49
CA VAL A 143 1.18 -4.29 -4.07
C VAL A 143 0.48 -3.07 -4.66
N TYR A 144 -0.56 -3.29 -5.47
CA TYR A 144 -1.32 -2.22 -6.13
C TYR A 144 -1.86 -1.19 -5.14
N SER A 145 -2.47 -1.65 -4.05
CA SER A 145 -3.12 -0.80 -3.06
C SER A 145 -2.11 -0.02 -2.19
N GLN A 146 -0.98 -0.65 -1.84
CA GLN A 146 0.07 0.00 -1.04
C GLN A 146 0.92 0.99 -1.86
N GLN A 147 1.05 0.79 -3.17
CA GLN A 147 1.83 1.66 -4.06
C GLN A 147 1.01 2.81 -4.66
N LYS A 148 -0.25 2.98 -4.25
CA LYS A 148 -1.16 3.96 -4.84
C LYS A 148 -0.62 5.38 -4.65
N ARG A 149 -0.33 6.06 -5.77
CA ARG A 149 0.25 7.41 -5.76
C ARG A 149 -0.78 8.49 -5.43
N THR A 150 -0.31 9.59 -4.84
CA THR A 150 -1.12 10.81 -4.68
C THR A 150 -1.57 11.34 -6.04
N GLY A 151 -2.82 11.81 -6.13
CA GLY A 151 -3.39 12.30 -7.40
C GLY A 151 -3.77 11.18 -8.38
N ALA A 152 -3.91 9.94 -7.90
CA ALA A 152 -4.40 8.83 -8.72
C ALA A 152 -5.81 9.11 -9.28
N VAL A 153 -5.95 8.91 -10.59
CA VAL A 153 -7.23 8.97 -11.31
C VAL A 153 -7.56 7.57 -11.77
N ALA A 154 -8.71 7.03 -11.36
CA ALA A 154 -9.14 5.68 -11.73
C ALA A 154 -9.28 5.51 -13.26
N LEU A 155 -9.15 4.26 -13.73
CA LEU A 155 -9.43 3.89 -15.11
C LEU A 155 -10.82 3.26 -15.21
N ASP A 156 -11.62 3.72 -16.16
CA ASP A 156 -13.05 3.39 -16.23
C ASP A 156 -13.33 1.95 -16.72
N PHE A 157 -12.33 1.29 -17.32
CA PHE A 157 -12.45 -0.04 -17.95
C PHE A 157 -11.85 -1.17 -17.12
N VAL A 158 -11.25 -0.87 -15.96
CA VAL A 158 -10.67 -1.87 -15.07
C VAL A 158 -10.85 -1.46 -13.61
N ARG A 159 -11.34 -2.39 -12.79
CA ARG A 159 -11.65 -2.15 -11.36
C ARG A 159 -10.42 -1.67 -10.58
N ASP A 160 -9.31 -2.38 -10.76
CA ASP A 160 -8.04 -2.11 -10.10
C ASP A 160 -7.06 -1.50 -11.09
N GLY A 161 -7.34 -0.28 -11.54
CA GLY A 161 -6.40 0.50 -12.33
C GLY A 161 -6.54 2.00 -12.15
N TYR A 162 -5.42 2.71 -12.26
CA TYR A 162 -5.35 4.16 -12.18
C TYR A 162 -4.20 4.72 -13.01
N ARG A 163 -4.25 6.02 -13.29
CA ARG A 163 -3.13 6.81 -13.80
C ARG A 163 -2.70 7.86 -12.79
N ALA A 164 -1.41 8.14 -12.73
CA ALA A 164 -0.85 9.21 -11.90
C ALA A 164 0.47 9.71 -12.49
N GLY A 165 0.59 11.02 -12.69
CA GLY A 165 1.76 11.62 -13.35
C GLY A 165 1.96 11.07 -14.76
N ASN A 166 3.13 10.50 -15.02
CA ASN A 166 3.52 9.89 -16.30
C ASN A 166 3.25 8.37 -16.37
N ALA A 167 2.47 7.81 -15.46
CA ALA A 167 2.36 6.36 -15.31
C ALA A 167 0.92 5.85 -15.23
N VAL A 168 0.75 4.60 -15.68
CA VAL A 168 -0.50 3.83 -15.65
C VAL A 168 -0.24 2.55 -14.88
N PHE A 169 -1.15 2.21 -13.96
CA PHE A 169 -1.05 1.06 -13.07
C PHE A 169 -2.34 0.26 -13.16
N PHE A 170 -2.25 -1.06 -13.22
CA PHE A 170 -3.45 -1.90 -13.16
C PHE A 170 -3.13 -3.34 -12.75
N ILE A 171 -4.17 -4.08 -12.36
CA ILE A 171 -4.11 -5.52 -12.10
C ILE A 171 -4.76 -6.27 -13.27
N SER A 172 -4.17 -7.41 -13.64
CA SER A 172 -4.72 -8.37 -14.59
C SER A 172 -4.49 -9.78 -14.09
N ALA A 173 -5.54 -10.43 -13.56
CA ALA A 173 -5.43 -11.68 -12.82
C ALA A 173 -4.40 -11.56 -11.68
N ASN A 174 -3.44 -12.47 -11.56
CA ASN A 174 -2.37 -12.42 -10.56
C ASN A 174 -1.21 -11.48 -10.94
N ARG A 175 -1.40 -10.53 -11.85
CA ARG A 175 -0.33 -9.64 -12.30
C ARG A 175 -0.58 -8.21 -11.90
N TYR A 176 0.44 -7.58 -11.35
CA TYR A 176 0.49 -6.13 -11.17
C TYR A 176 1.32 -5.52 -12.30
N VAL A 177 0.77 -4.52 -12.98
CA VAL A 177 1.38 -3.87 -14.15
C VAL A 177 1.66 -2.42 -13.86
N GLU A 178 2.90 -1.98 -14.09
CA GLU A 178 3.27 -0.56 -14.13
C GLU A 178 3.72 -0.21 -15.55
N MET A 179 3.15 0.83 -16.14
CA MET A 179 3.63 1.44 -17.37
C MET A 179 4.14 2.83 -17.02
N ILE A 180 5.43 3.11 -17.25
CA ILE A 180 6.06 4.38 -16.89
C ILE A 180 6.54 5.09 -18.16
N GLY A 181 5.88 6.19 -18.50
CA GLY A 181 6.20 7.00 -19.68
C GLY A 181 7.52 7.76 -19.53
N ALA A 182 8.25 7.94 -20.63
CA ALA A 182 9.48 8.73 -20.65
C ALA A 182 9.27 10.21 -20.29
N ALA A 183 8.04 10.71 -20.43
CA ALA A 183 7.65 12.08 -20.10
C ALA A 183 6.20 12.11 -19.58
N ALA A 184 5.87 13.13 -18.79
CA ALA A 184 4.50 13.43 -18.35
C ALA A 184 3.72 14.19 -19.45
N ALA A 185 3.62 13.62 -20.65
CA ALA A 185 2.91 14.20 -21.77
C ALA A 185 1.53 13.54 -21.94
N GLU A 186 0.46 14.34 -22.00
CA GLU A 186 -0.91 13.81 -22.08
C GLU A 186 -1.13 12.85 -23.28
N PRO A 187 -0.61 13.12 -24.49
CA PRO A 187 -0.75 12.18 -25.62
C PRO A 187 -0.12 10.81 -25.34
N LEU A 188 1.06 10.78 -24.73
CA LEU A 188 1.73 9.52 -24.34
C LEU A 188 0.91 8.78 -23.28
N LEU A 189 0.41 9.50 -22.27
CA LEU A 189 -0.40 8.90 -21.21
C LEU A 189 -1.70 8.31 -21.77
N GLN A 190 -2.39 9.02 -22.66
CA GLN A 190 -3.60 8.52 -23.33
C GLN A 190 -3.32 7.27 -24.17
N ALA A 191 -2.21 7.26 -24.90
CA ALA A 191 -1.80 6.10 -25.69
C ALA A 191 -1.49 4.88 -24.79
N MET A 192 -0.83 5.08 -23.65
CA MET A 192 -0.59 4.02 -22.65
C MET A 192 -1.89 3.47 -22.07
N VAL A 193 -2.86 4.34 -21.73
CA VAL A 193 -4.19 3.93 -21.25
C VAL A 193 -4.92 3.08 -22.30
N GLN A 194 -4.89 3.47 -23.57
CA GLN A 194 -5.48 2.69 -24.66
C GLN A 194 -4.79 1.33 -24.84
N SER A 195 -3.46 1.27 -24.73
CA SER A 195 -2.72 0.01 -24.77
C SER A 195 -3.09 -0.92 -23.60
N ALA A 196 -3.27 -0.38 -22.39
CA ALA A 196 -3.71 -1.14 -21.23
C ALA A 196 -5.13 -1.70 -21.43
N GLU A 197 -6.06 -0.89 -21.95
CA GLU A 197 -7.42 -1.33 -22.26
C GLU A 197 -7.43 -2.46 -23.31
N GLN A 198 -6.63 -2.33 -24.37
CA GLN A 198 -6.51 -3.35 -25.40
C GLN A 198 -5.92 -4.66 -24.85
N PHE A 199 -4.87 -4.56 -24.01
CA PHE A 199 -4.27 -5.70 -23.35
C PHE A 199 -5.31 -6.47 -22.51
N LEU A 200 -6.09 -5.77 -21.68
CA LEU A 200 -7.12 -6.41 -20.85
C LEU A 200 -8.23 -7.05 -21.69
N LYS A 201 -8.64 -6.42 -22.81
CA LYS A 201 -9.60 -7.01 -23.75
C LYS A 201 -9.09 -8.33 -24.36
N GLN A 202 -7.79 -8.45 -24.62
CA GLN A 202 -7.18 -9.66 -25.17
C GLN A 202 -7.07 -10.80 -24.15
N GLN A 203 -6.84 -10.49 -22.87
CA GLN A 203 -6.72 -11.51 -21.81
C GLN A 203 -8.07 -12.13 -21.42
N GLY A 204 -9.18 -11.46 -21.75
CA GLY A 204 -10.52 -11.87 -21.33
C GLY A 204 -10.83 -11.42 -19.91
N VAL A 205 -12.13 -11.25 -19.62
CA VAL A 205 -12.58 -10.88 -18.27
C VAL A 205 -12.46 -12.13 -17.39
N SER A 206 -11.43 -12.16 -16.54
CA SER A 206 -11.39 -13.14 -15.46
C SER A 206 -12.37 -12.70 -14.38
N THR A 207 -13.44 -13.47 -14.18
CA THR A 207 -14.37 -13.24 -13.07
C THR A 207 -13.68 -13.70 -11.79
N GLU A 208 -12.91 -12.80 -11.16
CA GLU A 208 -12.30 -13.10 -9.87
C GLU A 208 -13.39 -13.36 -8.82
N ALA A 209 -13.27 -14.50 -8.16
CA ALA A 209 -14.15 -14.88 -7.07
C ALA A 209 -13.90 -13.96 -5.85
N GLY A 210 -14.97 -13.34 -5.36
CA GLY A 210 -15.05 -12.65 -4.06
C GLY A 210 -14.28 -11.33 -3.95
N ASP A 211 -14.87 -10.22 -4.41
CA ASP A 211 -14.29 -8.88 -4.18
C ASP A 211 -14.23 -8.56 -2.68
N PRO A 212 -13.03 -8.36 -2.07
CA PRO A 212 -12.89 -8.07 -0.65
C PRO A 212 -13.58 -6.77 -0.23
N ARG A 213 -13.84 -5.83 -1.15
CA ARG A 213 -14.65 -4.63 -0.90
C ARG A 213 -16.02 -4.99 -0.32
N ARG A 214 -16.57 -6.14 -0.71
CA ARG A 214 -17.87 -6.59 -0.21
C ARG A 214 -17.84 -6.86 1.29
N LEU A 215 -16.69 -7.14 1.89
CA LEU A 215 -16.58 -7.44 3.32
C LEU A 215 -16.64 -6.18 4.21
N PHE A 216 -16.56 -5.01 3.59
CA PHE A 216 -16.52 -3.72 4.28
C PHE A 216 -17.86 -2.99 4.12
N PRO A 217 -18.38 -2.36 5.19
CA PRO A 217 -19.53 -1.47 5.06
C PRO A 217 -19.19 -0.25 4.19
N GLU A 218 -20.09 0.11 3.28
CA GLU A 218 -19.89 1.27 2.39
C GLU A 218 -20.10 2.61 3.11
N SER A 219 -20.94 2.63 4.15
CA SER A 219 -21.21 3.81 4.97
C SER A 219 -19.93 4.28 5.66
N ASP A 220 -19.66 5.59 5.60
CA ASP A 220 -18.50 6.26 6.20
C ASP A 220 -17.13 5.83 5.65
N LEU A 221 -17.09 4.93 4.66
CA LEU A 221 -15.87 4.47 4.01
C LEU A 221 -15.22 5.62 3.22
N ILE A 222 -13.93 5.86 3.46
CA ILE A 222 -13.14 6.78 2.64
C ILE A 222 -12.89 6.11 1.29
N ALA A 223 -13.46 6.69 0.23
CA ALA A 223 -13.37 6.15 -1.12
C ALA A 223 -11.91 5.91 -1.53
N GLY A 224 -11.63 4.69 -2.01
CA GLY A 224 -10.31 4.31 -2.50
C GLY A 224 -9.24 4.10 -1.42
N SER A 225 -9.63 4.00 -0.14
CA SER A 225 -8.76 3.69 1.00
C SER A 225 -8.55 2.19 1.26
N LEU A 226 -9.29 1.31 0.56
CA LEU A 226 -9.12 -0.13 0.70
C LEU A 226 -7.70 -0.54 0.28
N ALA A 227 -7.03 -1.28 1.15
CA ALA A 227 -5.73 -1.87 0.89
C ALA A 227 -5.64 -3.28 1.47
N LEU A 228 -4.61 -4.01 1.05
CA LEU A 228 -4.29 -5.32 1.58
C LEU A 228 -2.85 -5.33 2.08
N LEU A 229 -2.69 -5.62 3.37
CA LEU A 229 -1.40 -5.79 4.01
C LEU A 229 -1.00 -7.27 3.89
N ALA A 230 0.04 -7.56 3.11
CA ALA A 230 0.46 -8.93 2.82
C ALA A 230 0.96 -9.66 4.06
N ALA A 231 1.74 -8.97 4.91
CA ALA A 231 2.36 -9.55 6.08
C ALA A 231 2.45 -8.57 7.25
N ASP A 232 2.55 -9.13 8.46
CA ASP A 232 2.88 -8.44 9.70
C ASP A 232 2.00 -7.22 10.01
N ALA A 233 0.71 -7.26 9.65
CA ALA A 233 -0.16 -6.10 9.83
C ALA A 233 -0.24 -5.71 11.32
N PHE A 234 -0.13 -4.41 11.59
CA PHE A 234 -0.12 -3.84 12.94
C PHE A 234 1.01 -4.39 13.83
N GLY A 235 2.08 -4.92 13.23
CA GLY A 235 3.23 -5.48 13.93
C GLY A 235 3.02 -6.90 14.47
N PHE A 236 1.91 -7.56 14.13
CA PHE A 236 1.64 -8.94 14.51
C PHE A 236 1.95 -9.90 13.36
N ASP A 237 2.95 -10.76 13.53
CA ASP A 237 3.50 -11.65 12.49
C ASP A 237 2.50 -12.70 11.92
N ARG A 238 1.42 -12.95 12.66
CA ARG A 238 0.32 -13.83 12.22
C ARG A 238 -0.75 -13.11 11.42
N PHE A 239 -0.72 -11.78 11.36
CA PHE A 239 -1.63 -10.96 10.56
C PHE A 239 -1.10 -10.77 9.13
N ASN A 240 -1.18 -11.87 8.38
CA ASN A 240 -0.85 -11.91 6.97
C ASN A 240 -2.14 -11.86 6.14
N HIS A 241 -2.12 -11.19 4.99
CA HIS A 241 -3.28 -10.96 4.13
C HIS A 241 -4.45 -10.31 4.91
N ILE A 242 -4.19 -9.15 5.52
CA ILE A 242 -5.22 -8.35 6.20
C ILE A 242 -5.71 -7.26 5.26
N TYR A 243 -7.00 -7.30 4.91
CA TYR A 243 -7.63 -6.18 4.25
C TYR A 243 -7.87 -5.07 5.26
N VAL A 244 -7.60 -3.83 4.86
CA VAL A 244 -7.78 -2.63 5.67
C VAL A 244 -8.51 -1.57 4.87
N ALA A 245 -9.35 -0.79 5.55
CA ALA A 245 -10.05 0.33 4.96
C ALA A 245 -10.15 1.47 5.97
N GLN A 246 -10.05 2.72 5.50
CA GLN A 246 -10.18 3.89 6.35
C GLN A 246 -11.61 4.41 6.35
N TYR A 247 -12.10 4.78 7.52
CA TYR A 247 -13.43 5.33 7.74
C TYR A 247 -13.34 6.72 8.32
N ARG A 248 -14.35 7.55 8.03
CA ARG A 248 -14.54 8.84 8.69
C ARG A 248 -15.90 8.89 9.35
N ILE A 249 -15.93 8.68 10.67
CA ILE A 249 -17.14 8.71 11.48
C ILE A 249 -17.17 10.03 12.26
N GLY A 250 -17.98 10.98 11.79
CA GLY A 250 -17.97 12.34 12.32
C GLY A 250 -16.63 13.04 12.02
N ALA A 251 -15.90 13.41 13.06
CA ALA A 251 -14.57 14.02 12.94
C ALA A 251 -13.41 13.00 13.07
N ASP A 252 -13.72 11.76 13.41
CA ASP A 252 -12.73 10.72 13.69
C ASP A 252 -12.38 9.94 12.42
N GLU A 253 -11.09 9.72 12.20
CA GLU A 253 -10.58 8.78 11.21
C GLU A 253 -10.04 7.54 11.91
N LEU A 254 -10.41 6.36 11.40
CA LEU A 254 -10.07 5.07 12.00
C LEU A 254 -9.97 3.99 10.94
N THR A 255 -9.21 2.93 11.24
CA THR A 255 -8.97 1.84 10.31
C THR A 255 -9.78 0.62 10.71
N GLY A 256 -10.66 0.16 9.81
CA GLY A 256 -11.29 -1.15 9.91
C GLY A 256 -10.44 -2.19 9.21
N PHE A 257 -10.38 -3.41 9.75
CA PHE A 257 -9.67 -4.51 9.12
C PHE A 257 -10.50 -5.80 9.08
N VAL A 258 -10.27 -6.62 8.05
CA VAL A 258 -10.93 -7.91 7.85
C VAL A 258 -9.94 -8.91 7.27
N LYS A 259 -10.04 -10.17 7.70
CA LYS A 259 -9.35 -11.32 7.12
C LYS A 259 -10.33 -12.49 6.97
N GLU A 260 -10.33 -13.11 5.80
CA GLU A 260 -10.95 -14.42 5.60
C GLU A 260 -9.97 -15.52 6.05
N CYS A 261 -10.42 -16.41 6.93
CA CYS A 261 -9.69 -17.58 7.42
C CYS A 261 -10.24 -18.87 6.78
N GLY A 262 -9.50 -19.97 6.92
CA GLY A 262 -9.91 -21.27 6.42
C GLY A 262 -11.08 -21.89 7.21
N SER A 263 -11.29 -21.47 8.45
CA SER A 263 -12.37 -21.96 9.32
C SER A 263 -12.80 -20.94 10.38
N PRO A 264 -14.01 -21.09 10.96
CA PRO A 264 -14.42 -20.30 12.11
C PRO A 264 -13.51 -20.47 13.33
N GLU A 265 -13.01 -21.67 13.57
CA GLU A 265 -12.11 -21.97 14.68
C GLU A 265 -10.77 -21.23 14.53
N GLU A 266 -10.23 -21.17 13.32
CA GLU A 266 -9.03 -20.41 13.00
C GLU A 266 -9.25 -18.91 13.20
N ALA A 267 -10.37 -18.36 12.71
CA ALA A 267 -10.68 -16.94 12.90
C ALA A 267 -10.79 -16.57 14.38
N ALA A 268 -11.47 -17.38 15.18
CA ALA A 268 -11.63 -17.16 16.61
C ALA A 268 -10.32 -17.34 17.40
N GLU A 269 -9.45 -18.27 17.00
CA GLU A 269 -8.12 -18.42 17.60
C GLU A 269 -7.22 -17.22 17.25
N LEU A 270 -7.21 -16.78 15.99
CA LEU A 270 -6.39 -15.65 15.56
C LEU A 270 -6.85 -14.34 16.22
N ALA A 271 -8.16 -14.13 16.41
CA ALA A 271 -8.71 -13.00 17.16
C ALA A 271 -8.20 -12.99 18.63
N ARG A 272 -8.25 -14.14 19.31
CA ARG A 272 -7.74 -14.27 20.69
C ARG A 272 -6.24 -14.06 20.76
N ALA A 273 -5.49 -14.57 19.79
CA ALA A 273 -4.04 -14.40 19.74
C ALA A 273 -3.63 -12.94 19.55
N TYR A 274 -4.34 -12.20 18.69
CA TYR A 274 -4.11 -10.76 18.54
C TYR A 274 -4.48 -9.98 19.81
N GLY A 275 -5.58 -10.34 20.48
CA GLY A 275 -5.92 -9.77 21.77
C GLY A 275 -4.83 -9.97 22.82
N ALA A 276 -4.27 -11.18 22.93
CA ALA A 276 -3.14 -11.48 23.81
C ALA A 276 -1.85 -10.74 23.42
N PHE A 277 -1.62 -10.56 22.12
CA PHE A 277 -0.53 -9.73 21.60
C PHE A 277 -0.69 -8.29 22.10
N LEU A 278 -1.86 -7.67 21.93
CA LEU A 278 -2.12 -6.30 22.40
C LEU A 278 -1.90 -6.16 23.92
N GLU A 279 -2.37 -7.12 24.72
CA GLU A 279 -2.15 -7.12 26.18
C GLU A 279 -0.67 -7.18 26.55
N ASN A 280 0.13 -7.97 25.83
CA ASN A 280 1.59 -8.04 26.02
C ASN A 280 2.28 -6.70 25.74
N PHE A 281 1.71 -5.88 24.85
CA PHE A 281 2.17 -4.52 24.57
C PHE A 281 1.51 -3.45 25.46
N GLY A 282 0.82 -3.86 26.53
CA GLY A 282 0.28 -2.98 27.56
C GLY A 282 -1.15 -2.50 27.31
N ALA A 283 -1.85 -3.07 26.33
CA ALA A 283 -3.27 -2.78 26.12
C ALA A 283 -4.10 -3.31 27.30
N LYS A 284 -5.15 -2.57 27.65
CA LYS A 284 -6.08 -2.95 28.72
C LYS A 284 -7.44 -3.32 28.14
N LEU A 285 -7.92 -4.51 28.46
CA LEU A 285 -9.26 -4.95 28.07
C LEU A 285 -10.33 -3.99 28.63
N VAL A 286 -11.23 -3.53 27.77
CA VAL A 286 -12.35 -2.63 28.10
C VAL A 286 -13.65 -3.44 28.16
N THR A 287 -14.02 -3.82 29.37
CA THR A 287 -15.18 -4.70 29.62
C THR A 287 -16.43 -3.85 29.95
N ALA A 288 -17.14 -3.34 28.95
CA ALA A 288 -18.45 -2.72 29.14
C ALA A 288 -19.56 -3.60 28.53
N LEU A 289 -20.43 -4.19 29.35
CA LEU A 289 -21.54 -5.06 28.96
C LEU A 289 -22.65 -4.33 28.16
N PRO A 290 -23.45 -5.03 27.31
CA PRO A 290 -23.59 -6.48 27.26
C PRO A 290 -22.37 -7.15 26.65
N ALA A 291 -22.03 -8.29 27.24
CA ALA A 291 -21.00 -9.20 26.79
C ALA A 291 -21.48 -9.82 25.47
N ASP A 292 -21.22 -9.14 24.37
CA ASP A 292 -20.90 -9.91 23.19
C ASP A 292 -19.51 -10.48 23.41
N ALA A 293 -19.46 -11.70 23.95
CA ALA A 293 -18.22 -12.38 24.31
C ALA A 293 -17.30 -12.61 23.10
N THR A 294 -17.81 -12.40 21.88
CA THR A 294 -17.07 -12.54 20.64
C THR A 294 -16.22 -11.33 20.31
N VAL A 295 -16.45 -10.17 20.97
CA VAL A 295 -15.75 -8.91 20.66
C VAL A 295 -14.91 -8.45 21.83
N HIS A 296 -13.60 -8.48 21.61
CA HIS A 296 -12.61 -8.01 22.56
C HIS A 296 -12.22 -6.57 22.22
N ARG A 297 -12.40 -5.65 23.17
CA ARG A 297 -12.04 -4.24 23.03
C ARG A 297 -10.87 -3.93 23.94
N TYR A 298 -9.90 -3.18 23.44
CA TYR A 298 -8.73 -2.79 24.20
C TYR A 298 -8.50 -1.29 24.15
N ARG A 299 -7.90 -0.76 25.20
CA ARG A 299 -7.33 0.58 25.21
C ARG A 299 -5.81 0.46 25.26
N LEU A 300 -5.14 0.97 24.25
CA LEU A 300 -3.68 1.04 24.17
C LEU A 300 -3.28 2.51 24.07
N PHE A 301 -2.68 3.05 25.14
CA PHE A 301 -2.47 4.49 25.29
C PHE A 301 -3.78 5.30 25.15
N GLU A 302 -3.85 6.18 24.15
CA GLU A 302 -5.01 7.01 23.83
C GLU A 302 -5.90 6.38 22.74
N SER A 303 -5.49 5.26 22.15
CA SER A 303 -6.25 4.59 21.09
C SER A 303 -7.14 3.46 21.63
N HIS A 304 -8.14 3.15 20.82
CA HIS A 304 -9.16 2.14 21.06
C HIS A 304 -9.09 1.07 19.96
N GLU A 305 -8.80 -0.16 20.37
CA GLU A 305 -8.78 -1.33 19.50
C GLU A 305 -10.04 -2.16 19.71
N ALA A 306 -10.49 -2.83 18.65
CA ALA A 306 -11.50 -3.88 18.74
C ALA A 306 -11.08 -5.04 17.84
N VAL A 307 -11.28 -6.28 18.31
CA VAL A 307 -11.06 -7.50 17.53
C VAL A 307 -12.14 -8.52 17.83
N PHE A 308 -12.63 -9.18 16.80
CA PHE A 308 -13.68 -10.18 16.88
C PHE A 308 -13.64 -11.13 15.68
N SER A 309 -14.47 -12.18 15.73
CA SER A 309 -14.65 -13.10 14.61
C SER A 309 -16.13 -13.37 14.35
N VAL A 310 -16.52 -13.45 13.07
CA VAL A 310 -17.87 -13.83 12.60
C VAL A 310 -17.72 -14.92 11.54
N GLY A 311 -18.24 -16.12 11.82
CA GLY A 311 -17.98 -17.27 10.96
C GLY A 311 -16.48 -17.46 10.76
N ARG A 312 -16.05 -17.60 9.50
CA ARG A 312 -14.63 -17.72 9.12
C ARG A 312 -13.90 -16.38 8.97
N TYR A 313 -14.52 -15.25 9.30
CA TYR A 313 -13.91 -13.94 9.18
C TYR A 313 -13.38 -13.44 10.53
N LEU A 314 -12.14 -13.00 10.55
CA LEU A 314 -11.55 -12.17 11.60
C LEU A 314 -11.75 -10.70 11.21
N ALA A 315 -12.14 -9.85 12.14
CA ALA A 315 -12.27 -8.42 11.88
C ALA A 315 -12.03 -7.56 13.13
N GLY A 316 -11.87 -6.27 12.90
CA GLY A 316 -11.65 -5.33 13.98
C GLY A 316 -11.45 -3.90 13.55
N VAL A 317 -11.14 -3.08 14.54
CA VAL A 317 -10.79 -1.68 14.39
C VAL A 317 -9.43 -1.46 15.03
N HIS A 318 -8.55 -0.81 14.29
CA HIS A 318 -7.20 -0.46 14.71
C HIS A 318 -7.07 1.05 14.91
N GLU A 319 -6.38 1.44 15.99
CA GLU A 319 -6.03 2.81 16.35
C GLU A 319 -7.22 3.79 16.37
N GLY A 320 -8.38 3.35 16.86
CA GLY A 320 -9.55 4.23 16.93
C GLY A 320 -9.33 5.40 17.92
N PRO A 321 -9.58 6.66 17.52
CA PRO A 321 -9.27 7.83 18.34
C PRO A 321 -10.27 8.04 19.49
N ALA A 322 -11.47 7.48 19.40
CA ALA A 322 -12.49 7.57 20.43
C ALA A 322 -13.30 6.28 20.56
N GLN A 323 -13.71 5.96 21.78
CA GLN A 323 -14.49 4.75 22.06
C GLN A 323 -15.76 4.65 21.21
N THR A 324 -16.49 5.75 21.04
CA THR A 324 -17.78 5.79 20.35
C THR A 324 -17.67 5.51 18.85
N SER A 325 -16.67 6.08 18.18
CA SER A 325 -16.43 5.84 16.75
C SER A 325 -15.89 4.42 16.52
N THR A 326 -15.01 3.92 17.39
CA THR A 326 -14.56 2.52 17.39
C THR A 326 -15.73 1.55 17.52
N GLU A 327 -16.63 1.78 18.48
CA GLU A 327 -17.79 0.91 18.72
C GLU A 327 -18.77 0.93 17.53
N THR A 328 -18.96 2.10 16.93
CA THR A 328 -19.83 2.27 15.75
C THR A 328 -19.28 1.50 14.56
N LEU A 329 -17.98 1.66 14.21
CA LEU A 329 -17.38 0.92 13.11
C LEU A 329 -17.35 -0.59 13.39
N THR A 330 -17.06 -0.99 14.63
CA THR A 330 -17.07 -2.40 15.04
C THR A 330 -18.44 -3.03 14.81
N ALA A 331 -19.53 -2.34 15.17
CA ALA A 331 -20.89 -2.83 14.94
C ALA A 331 -21.22 -2.92 13.44
N SER A 332 -20.87 -1.90 12.66
CA SER A 332 -21.08 -1.89 11.20
C SER A 332 -20.33 -3.03 10.49
N LEU A 333 -19.07 -3.27 10.86
CA LEU A 333 -18.28 -4.39 10.33
C LEU A 333 -18.91 -5.73 10.69
N ARG A 334 -19.33 -5.91 11.95
CA ARG A 334 -19.97 -7.15 12.39
C ARG A 334 -21.23 -7.45 11.59
N ASN A 335 -22.15 -6.48 11.50
CA ASN A 335 -23.39 -6.65 10.75
C ASN A 335 -23.12 -7.02 9.28
N ARG A 336 -22.15 -6.35 8.64
CA ARG A 336 -21.80 -6.63 7.24
C ARG A 336 -21.26 -8.05 7.06
N LEU A 337 -20.43 -8.52 7.99
CA LEU A 337 -19.85 -9.87 7.95
C LEU A 337 -20.88 -10.94 8.29
N GLU A 338 -21.83 -10.66 9.18
CA GLU A 338 -22.97 -11.54 9.44
C GLU A 338 -23.78 -11.72 8.16
N GLU A 339 -24.13 -10.64 7.44
CA GLU A 339 -24.80 -10.71 6.14
C GLU A 339 -23.99 -11.54 5.13
N ALA A 340 -22.69 -11.28 5.01
CA ALA A 340 -21.80 -12.01 4.09
C ALA A 340 -21.58 -13.49 4.45
N THR A 341 -21.94 -13.92 5.66
CA THR A 341 -21.89 -15.33 6.08
C THR A 341 -23.19 -16.08 5.78
N HIS A 342 -24.30 -15.35 5.54
CA HIS A 342 -25.60 -15.92 5.21
C HIS A 342 -25.90 -15.94 3.70
N GLU A 343 -25.08 -15.28 2.87
CA GLU A 343 -25.11 -15.31 1.40
C GLU A 343 -24.40 -16.53 0.80
#